data_AF-A0A9W6L4S0-F1
#
_entry.id   AF-A0A9W6L4S0-F1
#
_cell.length_a   1.000
_cell.length_b   1.000
_cell.length_c   1.000
_cell.angle_alpha   90.00
_cell.angle_beta   90.00
_cell.angle_gamma   90.00
#
_symmetry.space_group_name_H-M   'P 1'
#
loop_
_entity.id
_entity.type
_entity.pdbx_description
1 polymer ?
#
loop_
_entity_poly.entity_id
_entity_poly.type
_entity_poly.pdbx_seq_one_letter_code
_entity_poly.pdbx_strand_id
1 'polypeptide(L)'
;MGHAWGPATLDALVRAGSVRQAARLAGVHHSTLQTRLDAITDVVGFDPFDGIGRTRLGIAYLVWRQRNSRVLDLPAPTYTASTAG
;
A
#
# COMPACT_ATOMS: atom_id res chain seq x y z
N MET A 1 -16.43 -6.93 -3.49
CA MET A 1 -15.72 -7.83 -2.56
C MET A 1 -14.29 -7.35 -2.41
N GLY A 2 -13.76 -7.21 -1.20
CA GLY A 2 -12.35 -6.85 -1.01
C GLY A 2 -11.45 -8.07 -1.23
N HIS A 3 -10.39 -7.92 -2.03
CA HIS A 3 -9.40 -8.98 -2.20
C HIS A 3 -8.41 -9.00 -1.03
N ALA A 4 -8.17 -10.16 -0.42
CA ALA A 4 -7.20 -10.32 0.67
C ALA A 4 -5.77 -9.89 0.28
N TRP A 5 -5.42 -10.01 -1.02
CA TRP A 5 -4.13 -9.59 -1.55
C TRP A 5 -4.02 -8.07 -1.80
N GLY A 6 -5.12 -7.33 -1.70
CA GLY A 6 -5.20 -5.91 -2.08
C GLY A 6 -4.18 -5.04 -1.35
N PRO A 7 -4.17 -4.99 0.00
CA PRO A 7 -3.26 -4.14 0.76
C PRO A 7 -1.78 -4.39 0.47
N ALA A 8 -1.36 -5.67 0.46
CA ALA A 8 0.03 -6.04 0.19
C ALA A 8 0.46 -5.72 -1.25
N THR A 9 -0.46 -5.89 -2.21
CA THR A 9 -0.19 -5.57 -3.62
C THR A 9 -0.08 -4.07 -3.83
N LEU A 10 -0.99 -3.29 -3.24
CA LEU A 10 -0.94 -1.83 -3.29
C LEU A 10 0.34 -1.27 -2.65
N ASP A 11 0.74 -1.79 -1.48
CA ASP A 11 2.01 -1.42 -0.84
C ASP A 11 3.21 -1.69 -1.75
N ALA A 12 3.26 -2.87 -2.37
CA ALA A 12 4.33 -3.24 -3.29
C ALA A 12 4.37 -2.35 -4.53
N LEU A 13 3.21 -2.02 -5.13
CA LEU A 13 3.11 -1.13 -6.29
C LEU A 13 3.58 0.29 -5.96
N VAL A 14 3.21 0.82 -4.79
CA VAL A 14 3.64 2.15 -4.32
C VAL A 14 5.15 2.21 -4.09
N ARG A 15 5.79 1.10 -3.67
CA ARG A 15 7.23 1.03 -3.39
C ARG A 15 8.11 0.68 -4.58
N ALA A 16 7.59 -0.05 -5.57
CA ALA A 16 8.39 -0.55 -6.69
C ALA A 16 8.23 0.26 -7.98
N GLY A 17 9.31 0.61 -8.66
CA GLY A 17 9.28 1.36 -9.93
C GLY A 17 8.83 0.55 -11.15
N SER A 18 8.58 -0.75 -11.00
CA SER A 18 8.13 -1.63 -12.08
C SER A 18 7.31 -2.79 -11.55
N VAL A 19 6.50 -3.41 -12.43
CA VAL A 19 5.72 -4.62 -12.11
C VAL A 19 6.63 -5.76 -11.64
N ARG A 20 7.78 -5.97 -12.30
CA ARG A 20 8.73 -7.03 -11.89
C ARG A 20 9.28 -6.82 -10.48
N GLN A 21 9.60 -5.59 -10.11
CA GLN A 21 10.05 -5.28 -8.75
C GLN A 21 8.91 -5.43 -7.75
N ALA A 22 7.71 -4.98 -8.08
CA ALA A 22 6.53 -5.12 -7.23
C ALA A 22 6.21 -6.60 -6.96
N ALA A 23 6.35 -7.47 -7.97
CA ALA A 23 6.10 -8.90 -7.82
C ALA A 23 7.04 -9.53 -6.79
N ARG A 24 8.32 -9.14 -6.82
CA ARG A 24 9.31 -9.55 -5.83
C ARG A 24 8.97 -9.05 -4.43
N LEU A 25 8.56 -7.78 -4.29
CA LEU A 25 8.18 -7.21 -2.98
C LEU A 25 6.92 -7.87 -2.40
N ALA A 26 5.95 -8.20 -3.26
CA ALA A 26 4.72 -8.85 -2.86
C ALA A 26 4.87 -10.38 -2.67
N GLY A 27 6.04 -10.96 -2.98
CA GLY A 27 6.29 -12.40 -2.89
C GLY A 27 5.47 -13.25 -3.86
N VAL A 28 5.11 -12.70 -5.02
CA VAL A 28 4.28 -13.39 -6.03
C VAL A 28 4.97 -13.46 -7.39
N HIS A 29 4.51 -14.40 -8.22
CA HIS A 29 4.98 -14.48 -9.59
C HIS A 29 4.56 -13.25 -10.40
N HIS A 30 5.36 -12.87 -11.40
CA HIS A 30 5.11 -11.70 -12.23
C HIS A 30 3.73 -11.74 -12.92
N SER A 31 3.34 -12.89 -13.45
CA SER A 31 2.02 -13.07 -14.09
C SER A 31 0.86 -12.86 -13.10
N THR A 32 0.99 -13.36 -11.87
CA THR A 32 -0.01 -13.12 -10.82
C THR A 32 -0.12 -11.65 -10.47
N LEU A 33 1.01 -10.94 -10.38
CA LEU A 33 0.97 -9.50 -10.12
C LEU A 33 0.36 -8.73 -11.28
N GLN A 34 0.63 -9.11 -12.52
CA GLN A 34 0.02 -8.49 -13.70
C GLN A 34 -1.50 -8.59 -13.63
N THR A 35 -2.06 -9.79 -13.37
CA THR A 35 -3.51 -9.97 -13.22
C THR A 35 -4.10 -9.10 -12.08
N ARG A 36 -3.37 -8.95 -10.97
CA ARG A 36 -3.80 -8.07 -9.88
C ARG A 36 -3.74 -6.59 -10.26
N LEU A 37 -2.73 -6.20 -11.04
CA LEU A 37 -2.60 -4.85 -11.55
C LEU A 37 -3.76 -4.52 -12.49
N ASP A 38 -4.11 -5.43 -13.41
CA ASP A 38 -5.24 -5.26 -14.32
C ASP A 38 -6.55 -5.05 -13.53
N ALA A 39 -6.80 -5.90 -12.52
CA ALA A 39 -7.95 -5.75 -11.64
C ALA A 39 -7.94 -4.43 -10.82
N ILE A 40 -6.78 -3.95 -10.40
CA ILE A 40 -6.66 -2.64 -9.72
C ILE A 40 -6.98 -1.51 -10.70
N THR A 41 -6.40 -1.55 -11.90
CA THR A 41 -6.61 -0.55 -12.96
C THR A 41 -8.09 -0.42 -13.32
N ASP A 42 -8.81 -1.55 -13.44
CA ASP A 42 -10.25 -1.57 -13.66
C ASP A 42 -11.04 -0.89 -12.53
N VAL A 43 -10.59 -1.04 -11.29
CA VAL A 43 -11.24 -0.46 -10.12
C VAL A 43 -10.93 1.03 -9.96
N VAL A 44 -9.68 1.44 -10.19
CA VAL A 44 -9.26 2.85 -9.98
C VAL A 44 -9.45 3.74 -11.21
N GLY A 45 -9.59 3.14 -12.40
CA GLY A 45 -9.82 3.84 -13.66
C GLY A 45 -8.57 4.52 -14.25
N PHE A 46 -7.37 4.15 -13.82
CA PHE A 46 -6.10 4.65 -14.35
C PHE A 46 -4.97 3.64 -14.12
N ASP A 47 -3.92 3.70 -14.95
CA ASP A 47 -2.73 2.88 -14.78
C ASP A 47 -1.84 3.44 -13.64
N PRO A 48 -1.53 2.66 -12.59
CA PRO A 48 -0.58 3.05 -11.53
C PRO A 48 0.83 3.40 -11.99
N PHE A 49 1.26 2.96 -13.16
CA PHE A 49 2.60 3.22 -13.69
C PHE A 49 2.66 4.33 -14.74
N ASP A 50 1.52 4.84 -15.19
CA ASP A 50 1.47 5.91 -16.18
C ASP A 50 1.52 7.30 -15.55
N GLY A 51 2.38 8.19 -16.06
CA GLY A 51 2.50 9.60 -15.65
C GLY A 51 2.45 9.83 -14.13
N ILE A 52 1.39 10.51 -13.67
CA ILE A 52 1.15 10.80 -12.24
C ILE A 52 0.37 9.69 -11.50
N GLY A 53 0.04 8.58 -12.17
CA GLY A 53 -0.73 7.45 -11.65
C GLY A 53 -0.11 6.87 -10.39
N ARG A 54 1.22 6.80 -10.33
CA ARG A 54 1.95 6.33 -9.14
C ARG A 54 1.70 7.22 -7.93
N THR A 55 1.79 8.53 -8.12
CA THR A 55 1.54 9.53 -7.07
C THR A 55 0.10 9.45 -6.60
N ARG A 56 -0.86 9.35 -7.54
CA ARG A 56 -2.28 9.18 -7.24
C ARG A 56 -2.55 7.91 -6.44
N LEU A 57 -1.96 6.78 -6.84
CA LEU A 57 -2.08 5.51 -6.13
C LEU A 57 -1.48 5.61 -4.72
N GLY A 58 -0.30 6.22 -4.58
CA GLY A 58 0.35 6.43 -3.29
C GLY A 58 -0.50 7.25 -2.33
N ILE A 59 -1.06 8.36 -2.79
CA ILE A 59 -1.97 9.21 -1.99
C ILE A 59 -3.22 8.42 -1.57
N ALA A 60 -3.87 7.73 -2.52
CA ALA A 60 -5.05 6.93 -2.23
C ALA A 60 -4.76 5.82 -1.20
N TYR A 61 -3.61 5.15 -1.33
CA TYR A 61 -3.16 4.12 -0.39
C TYR A 61 -2.89 4.69 1.02
N LEU A 62 -2.27 5.87 1.12
CA LEU A 62 -2.05 6.53 2.41
C LEU A 62 -3.37 6.93 3.09
N VAL A 63 -4.32 7.51 2.34
CA VAL A 63 -5.65 7.84 2.86
C VAL A 63 -6.39 6.59 3.32
N TRP A 64 -6.33 5.51 2.53
CA TRP A 64 -6.90 4.21 2.91
C TRP A 64 -6.24 3.67 4.18
N ARG A 65 -4.91 3.68 4.26
CA ARG A 65 -4.17 3.20 5.43
C ARG A 65 -4.52 4.00 6.67
N GLN A 66 -4.64 5.33 6.57
CA GLN A 66 -5.04 6.18 7.69
C GLN A 66 -6.44 5.84 8.21
N ARG A 67 -7.41 5.60 7.31
CA ARG A 67 -8.79 5.24 7.67
C ARG A 67 -8.93 3.83 8.27
N ASN A 68 -8.03 2.92 7.91
CA ASN A 68 -8.05 1.53 8.36
C ASN A 68 -7.06 1.25 9.49
N SER A 69 -6.18 2.21 9.81
CA SER A 69 -5.21 2.10 10.88
C SER A 69 -5.87 2.37 12.22
N ARG A 70 -5.76 1.41 13.14
CA ARG A 70 -6.12 1.57 14.55
C ARG A 70 -4.95 2.07 15.42
N VAL A 71 -3.85 2.51 14.80
CA VAL A 71 -2.68 2.96 15.57
C VAL A 71 -3.00 4.18 16.43
N LEU A 72 -3.98 4.98 16.03
CA LEU A 72 -4.49 6.12 16.81
C LEU A 72 -5.51 5.71 17.89
N ASP A 73 -5.97 4.45 17.88
CA ASP A 73 -6.83 3.89 18.92
C ASP A 73 -6.00 3.36 20.11
N LEU A 74 -4.67 3.29 19.96
CA LEU A 74 -3.78 2.90 21.04
C LEU A 74 -3.71 4.04 22.08
N PRO A 75 -3.70 3.71 23.39
CA PRO A 75 -3.50 4.73 24.42
C PRO A 75 -2.18 5.46 24.18
N ALA A 76 -2.17 6.76 24.50
CA ALA A 76 -0.98 7.59 24.37
C ALA A 76 0.22 6.88 25.04
N PRO A 77 1.40 6.84 24.39
CA PRO A 77 2.56 6.18 24.97
C PRO A 77 2.85 6.79 26.34
N THR A 78 2.90 5.94 27.37
CA THR A 78 3.26 6.36 28.72
C THR A 78 4.74 6.68 28.72
N TYR A 79 5.08 7.96 28.56
CA TYR A 79 6.43 8.42 28.81
C TYR A 79 6.67 8.36 30.31
N THR A 80 7.41 7.34 30.77
CA THR A 80 8.00 7.39 32.11
C THR A 80 9.04 8.50 32.08
N ALA A 81 8.71 9.64 32.70
CA ALA A 81 9.68 10.69 32.95
C ALA A 81 10.83 10.05 33.72
N SER A 82 11.99 9.94 33.07
CA SER A 82 13.23 9.55 33.73
C SER A 82 13.58 10.69 34.69
N THR A 83 13.16 10.57 35.95
CA THR A 83 13.72 11.35 37.05
C THR A 83 15.18 10.96 37.20
N ALA A 84 16.04 11.64 36.44
CA ALA A 84 17.46 11.64 36.65
C ALA A 84 17.79 12.69 37.73
N GLY A 85 18.19 12.17 38.89
CA GLY A 85 19.22 12.68 39.82
C GLY A 85 19.21 14.14 40.21
#